data_AF-A0A1V3XGJ9-F1
#
_entry.id   AF-A0A1V3XGJ9-F1
#
_cell.length_a   1.000
_cell.length_b   1.000
_cell.length_c   1.000
_cell.angle_alpha   90.00
_cell.angle_beta   90.00
_cell.angle_gamma   90.00
#
_symmetry.space_group_name_H-M   'P 1'
#
loop_
_entity.id
_entity.type
_entity.pdbx_description
1 polymer ?
#
loop_
_entity_poly.entity_id
_entity_poly.type
_entity_poly.pdbx_seq_one_letter_code
_entity_poly.pdbx_strand_id
1 'polypeptide(L)'
;MALPNARVLIHQPSLSGVIQGQFSDLEIQAAEIERMRTLMETTLARHTGKDAAVIRKDTDRDKILTAEEAKDYGIIDTVLEYRKLSAQKA
;
A
#
# COMPACT_ATOMS: atom_id res chain seq x y z
N MET A 1 9.92 10.32 0.65
CA MET A 1 9.85 11.18 1.85
C MET A 1 8.40 11.51 2.19
N ALA A 2 8.04 11.78 3.45
CA ALA A 2 6.70 12.25 3.86
C ALA A 2 6.76 13.30 4.98
N LEU A 3 5.67 14.04 5.23
CA LEU A 3 5.54 14.92 6.40
C LEU A 3 5.25 14.09 7.67
N PRO A 4 5.57 14.58 8.90
CA PRO A 4 5.47 13.79 10.14
C PRO A 4 4.06 13.25 10.43
N ASN A 5 3.03 14.03 10.10
CA ASN A 5 1.64 13.68 10.36
C ASN A 5 0.91 13.12 9.12
N ALA A 6 1.64 12.75 8.08
CA ALA A 6 1.06 12.05 6.94
C ALA A 6 0.65 10.61 7.34
N ARG A 7 -0.31 10.05 6.61
CA ARG A 7 -0.69 8.64 6.71
C ARG A 7 -0.58 7.97 5.36
N VAL A 8 -0.18 6.70 5.37
CA VAL A 8 -0.17 5.82 4.19
C VAL A 8 -1.15 4.68 4.44
N LEU A 9 -2.01 4.41 3.48
CA LEU A 9 -2.90 3.25 3.49
C LEU A 9 -2.45 2.31 2.38
N ILE A 10 -2.28 1.02 2.71
CA ILE A 10 -2.16 -0.04 1.71
C ILE A 10 -3.30 -1.03 1.91
N HIS A 11 -3.91 -1.44 0.80
CA HIS A 11 -4.98 -2.45 0.76
C HIS A 11 -4.97 -3.12 -0.62
N GLN A 12 -5.54 -4.32 -0.70
CA GLN A 12 -5.69 -5.03 -1.98
C GLN A 12 -6.61 -4.27 -2.94
N PRO A 13 -6.45 -4.45 -4.27
CA PRO A 13 -7.38 -3.89 -5.24
C PRO A 13 -8.81 -4.33 -4.92
N SER A 14 -9.68 -3.37 -4.66
CA SER A 14 -11.09 -3.62 -4.37
C SER A 14 -11.93 -3.37 -5.61
N LEU A 15 -12.93 -4.21 -5.81
CA LEU A 15 -13.92 -3.97 -6.84
C LEU A 15 -15.12 -3.24 -6.23
N SER A 16 -15.30 -1.98 -6.60
CA SER A 16 -16.45 -1.20 -6.16
C SER A 16 -17.66 -1.50 -7.03
N GLY A 17 -18.63 -2.25 -6.49
CA GLY A 17 -19.86 -2.63 -7.18
C GLY A 17 -20.02 -4.13 -7.36
N VAL A 18 -21.17 -4.55 -7.90
CA VAL A 18 -21.44 -5.97 -8.18
C VAL A 18 -21.13 -6.25 -9.65
N ILE A 19 -20.23 -7.19 -9.92
CA ILE A 19 -20.06 -7.75 -11.27
C ILE A 19 -21.24 -8.69 -11.53
N GLN A 20 -21.89 -8.52 -12.67
CA GLN A 20 -22.94 -9.41 -13.14
C GLN A 20 -22.55 -9.93 -14.52
N GLY A 21 -22.83 -11.20 -14.80
CA GLY A 21 -22.46 -11.86 -16.05
C GLY A 21 -22.72 -13.36 -15.99
N GLN A 22 -22.43 -14.06 -17.08
CA GLN A 22 -22.43 -15.52 -17.09
C GLN A 22 -21.29 -16.08 -16.23
N PHE A 23 -21.36 -17.36 -15.87
CA PHE A 23 -20.28 -18.00 -15.09
C PHE A 23 -18.91 -17.84 -15.75
N SER A 24 -18.81 -17.99 -17.07
CA SER A 24 -17.56 -17.78 -17.82
C SER A 24 -17.03 -16.35 -17.72
N ASP A 25 -17.92 -15.35 -17.69
CA ASP A 25 -17.52 -13.95 -17.53
C ASP A 25 -16.96 -13.70 -16.13
N LEU A 26 -17.61 -14.28 -15.11
CA LEU A 26 -17.16 -14.18 -13.72
C LEU A 26 -15.79 -14.84 -13.52
N GLU A 27 -15.53 -15.96 -14.18
CA GLU A 27 -14.22 -16.63 -14.15
C GLU A 27 -13.11 -15.74 -14.73
N ILE A 28 -13.35 -15.12 -15.89
CA ILE A 28 -12.40 -14.18 -16.51
C ILE A 28 -12.11 -12.99 -15.58
N GLN A 29 -13.15 -12.43 -14.97
CA GLN A 29 -13.01 -11.29 -14.06
C GLN A 29 -12.24 -11.68 -12.79
N ALA A 30 -12.55 -12.84 -12.20
CA ALA A 30 -11.82 -13.33 -11.02
C ALA A 30 -10.33 -13.54 -11.32
N ALA A 31 -10.00 -14.10 -12.48
CA ALA A 31 -8.62 -14.29 -12.92
C ALA A 31 -7.88 -12.95 -13.09
N GLU A 32 -8.53 -11.94 -13.67
CA GLU A 32 -7.93 -10.62 -13.84
C GLU A 32 -7.72 -9.89 -12.50
N ILE A 33 -8.66 -10.01 -11.56
CA ILE A 33 -8.51 -9.46 -10.21
C ILE A 33 -7.29 -10.08 -9.51
N GLU A 34 -7.12 -11.40 -9.59
CA GLU A 34 -5.94 -12.06 -9.00
C GLU A 34 -4.63 -11.64 -9.69
N ARG A 35 -4.66 -11.45 -11.02
CA ARG A 35 -3.51 -10.92 -11.77
C ARG A 35 -3.14 -9.52 -11.32
N MET A 36 -4.12 -8.62 -11.18
CA MET A 36 -3.92 -7.25 -10.69
C MET A 36 -3.39 -7.24 -9.26
N ARG A 37 -3.95 -8.07 -8.37
CA ARG A 37 -3.52 -8.23 -6.98
C ARG A 37 -2.05 -8.66 -6.92
N THR A 38 -1.68 -9.71 -7.65
CA THR A 38 -0.29 -10.22 -7.72
C THR A 38 0.67 -9.17 -8.28
N LEU A 39 0.25 -8.42 -9.31
CA LEU A 39 1.06 -7.33 -9.87
C LEU A 39 1.33 -6.22 -8.84
N MET A 40 0.32 -5.83 -8.07
CA MET A 40 0.48 -4.86 -6.98
C MET A 40 1.46 -5.39 -5.91
N GLU A 41 1.29 -6.64 -5.49
CA GLU A 41 2.12 -7.29 -4.47
C GLU A 41 3.60 -7.33 -4.90
N THR A 42 3.88 -7.76 -6.13
CA THR A 42 5.25 -7.82 -6.66
C THR A 42 5.88 -6.44 -6.85
N THR A 43 5.08 -5.43 -7.22
CA THR A 43 5.56 -4.05 -7.38
C THR A 43 5.92 -3.44 -6.03
N LEU A 44 5.04 -3.53 -5.04
CA LEU A 44 5.31 -3.07 -3.68
C LEU A 44 6.50 -3.82 -3.07
N ALA A 45 6.58 -5.14 -3.25
CA ALA A 45 7.71 -5.94 -2.78
C ALA A 45 9.05 -5.40 -3.29
N ARG A 46 9.15 -5.14 -4.60
CA ARG A 46 10.36 -4.59 -5.23
C ARG A 46 10.79 -3.25 -4.63
N HIS A 47 9.84 -2.36 -4.36
CA HIS A 47 10.14 -1.01 -3.91
C HIS A 47 10.29 -0.88 -2.40
N THR A 48 9.72 -1.80 -1.62
CA THR A 48 9.82 -1.81 -0.15
C THR A 48 10.91 -2.72 0.38
N GLY A 49 11.45 -3.61 -0.46
CA GLY A 49 12.40 -4.64 -0.05
C GLY A 49 11.78 -5.79 0.75
N LYS A 50 10.45 -5.88 0.83
CA LYS A 50 9.73 -6.98 1.48
C LYS A 50 9.38 -8.06 0.47
N ASP A 51 9.21 -9.29 0.95
CA ASP A 51 8.70 -10.38 0.12
C ASP A 51 7.23 -10.14 -0.28
N ALA A 52 6.86 -10.56 -1.49
CA ALA A 52 5.49 -10.45 -1.99
C ALA A 52 4.46 -11.15 -1.07
N ALA A 53 4.84 -12.22 -0.38
CA ALA A 53 4.00 -12.90 0.60
C ALA A 53 3.69 -12.03 1.84
N VAL A 54 4.66 -11.22 2.29
CA VAL A 54 4.45 -10.26 3.38
C VAL A 54 3.49 -9.17 2.92
N ILE A 55 3.71 -8.61 1.71
CA ILE A 55 2.80 -7.62 1.13
C ILE A 55 1.38 -8.16 0.99
N ARG A 56 1.22 -9.40 0.50
CA ARG A 56 -0.09 -10.04 0.35
C ARG A 56 -0.84 -10.13 1.68
N LYS A 57 -0.13 -10.57 2.74
CA LYS A 57 -0.70 -10.66 4.10
C LYS A 57 -1.08 -9.28 4.64
N ASP A 58 -0.21 -8.30 4.47
CA ASP A 58 -0.40 -6.95 5.01
C ASP A 58 -1.46 -6.13 4.26
N THR A 59 -1.75 -6.46 2.99
CA THR A 59 -2.77 -5.79 2.16
C THR A 59 -4.12 -6.51 2.14
N ASP A 60 -4.23 -7.70 2.75
CA ASP A 60 -5.50 -8.45 2.84
C ASP A 60 -6.58 -7.68 3.61
N ARG A 61 -6.13 -6.85 4.56
CA ARG A 61 -6.93 -5.83 5.23
C ARG A 61 -6.29 -4.46 5.05
N ASP A 62 -7.07 -3.43 5.31
CA ASP A 62 -6.58 -2.06 5.38
C ASP A 62 -5.47 -1.95 6.43
N LYS A 63 -4.26 -1.64 5.97
CA LYS A 63 -3.12 -1.33 6.84
C LYS A 63 -2.81 0.16 6.74
N ILE A 64 -3.11 0.87 7.81
CA ILE A 64 -2.81 2.30 7.95
C ILE A 64 -1.47 2.42 8.67
N LEU A 65 -0.56 3.19 8.09
CA LEU A 65 0.78 3.45 8.59
C LEU A 65 0.93 4.94 8.86
N THR A 66 1.50 5.28 10.00
CA THR A 66 2.09 6.59 10.27
C THR A 66 3.28 6.86 9.33
N ALA A 67 3.78 8.09 9.29
CA ALA A 67 4.95 8.42 8.49
C ALA A 67 6.19 7.60 8.89
N GLU A 68 6.44 7.40 10.19
CA GLU A 68 7.56 6.59 10.66
C GLU A 68 7.37 5.10 10.33
N GLU A 69 6.17 4.55 10.54
CA GLU A 69 5.90 3.16 10.16
C GLU A 69 6.03 2.94 8.65
N ALA A 70 5.63 3.91 7.82
CA ALA A 70 5.80 3.84 6.37
C ALA A 70 7.27 3.86 5.95
N LYS A 71 8.13 4.55 6.72
CA LYS A 71 9.58 4.53 6.53
C LYS A 71 10.17 3.17 6.89
N ASP A 72 9.82 2.64 8.05
CA ASP A 72 10.27 1.30 8.50
C ASP A 72 9.73 0.18 7.60
N TYR A 73 8.56 0.39 7.00
CA TYR A 73 7.98 -0.51 6.02
C TYR A 73 8.69 -0.43 4.65
N GLY A 74 9.50 0.60 4.40
CA GLY A 74 10.22 0.79 3.13
C GLY A 74 9.41 1.50 2.04
N ILE A 75 8.27 2.12 2.36
CA ILE A 75 7.45 2.88 1.39
C ILE A 75 8.07 4.26 1.14
N ILE A 76 8.74 4.83 2.14
CA ILE A 76 9.43 6.11 2.04
C ILE A 76 10.82 6.00 2.67
N ASP A 77 11.76 6.84 2.23
CA ASP A 77 13.12 6.80 2.78
C ASP A 77 13.27 7.62 4.06
N THR A 78 12.51 8.73 4.19
CA THR A 78 12.68 9.71 5.27
C THR A 78 11.38 10.43 5.62
N VAL A 79 11.28 10.86 6.88
CA VAL A 79 10.23 11.76 7.38
C VAL A 79 10.83 13.17 7.51
N LEU A 80 10.13 14.17 6.98
CA LEU A 80 10.60 15.56 6.93
C LEU A 80 10.46 16.24 8.29
N GLU A 81 11.51 16.88 8.76
CA GLU A 81 11.45 17.71 9.96
C GLU A 81 10.84 19.10 9.70
N TYR A 82 10.31 19.73 10.75
CA TYR A 82 9.82 21.11 10.66
C TYR A 82 10.98 22.09 10.52
N ARG A 83 10.97 22.87 9.43
CA ARG A 83 12.02 23.84 9.09
C ARG A 83 11.93 25.17 9.83
N LYS A 84 11.10 25.29 10.87
CA LYS A 84 10.85 26.57 11.55
C LYS A 84 11.97 26.86 12.55
N LEU A 85 12.76 27.91 12.27
CA LEU A 85 13.92 28.31 13.10
C LEU A 85 13.56 28.60 14.56
N SER A 86 12.37 29.14 14.83
CA SER A 86 11.93 29.43 16.20
C SER A 86 11.63 28.18 17.03
N ALA A 87 11.34 27.05 16.37
CA ALA A 87 11.02 25.77 17.02
C ALA A 87 12.25 24.88 17.22
N GLN A 88 13.39 25.19 16.59
CA GLN A 88 14.65 24.45 16.71
C GLN A 88 15.55 24.96 17.85
N LYS A 89 15.19 26.09 18.47
CA LYS A 89 15.95 26.74 19.56
C LYS A 89 15.40 26.43 20.97
N ALA A 90 14.42 25.55 21.08
CA ALA A 90 13.86 25.05 22.34
C ALA A 90 14.40 23.63 22.59
#